data_AF-A0A946LKU1-F1
#
_entry.id   AF-A0A946LKU1-F1
#
_cell.length_a   1.000
_cell.length_b   1.000
_cell.length_c   1.000
_cell.angle_alpha   90.00
_cell.angle_beta   90.00
_cell.angle_gamma   90.00
#
_symmetry.space_group_name_H-M   'P 1'
#
loop_
_entity.id
_entity.type
_entity.pdbx_description
1 polymer ?
#
loop_
_entity_poly.entity_id
_entity_poly.type
_entity_poly.pdbx_seq_one_letter_code
_entity_poly.pdbx_strand_id
1 'polypeptide(L)'
;MKAEGYEVPQDAIKEALAELFDSVAIHVWHRGDVYHVAREAGWPISQTMADEILSDVEGHVDPEYGITWLTFNIAVQEFYGNFDWSKQGLDEQRCCIGSFLICLDPPDSAQAAETLLYLGRTSLAEALEEAAKMAEKSRLTITCYSIPKGEEPSLDAEWLEQNAHKLWSFEPEAG
;
A
#
# COMPACT_ATOMS: atom_id res chain seq x y z
N MET A 1 -9.96 22.34 -9.41
CA MET A 1 -11.03 21.96 -8.46
C MET A 1 -10.73 20.53 -8.04
N LYS A 2 -10.38 20.30 -6.77
CA LYS A 2 -10.29 18.95 -6.22
C LYS A 2 -11.73 18.47 -6.04
N ALA A 3 -12.12 17.39 -6.71
CA ALA A 3 -13.36 16.71 -6.40
C ALA A 3 -13.16 16.05 -5.04
N GLU A 4 -13.66 16.66 -3.97
CA GLU A 4 -13.87 15.97 -2.71
C GLU A 4 -14.88 14.85 -3.02
N GLY A 5 -14.38 13.63 -3.18
CA GLY A 5 -15.23 12.47 -3.43
C GLY A 5 -16.17 12.29 -2.24
N TYR A 6 -17.45 12.61 -2.43
CA TYR A 6 -18.48 12.37 -1.43
C TYR A 6 -18.62 10.86 -1.22
N GLU A 7 -18.53 10.41 0.04
CA GLU A 7 -18.97 9.06 0.40
C GLU A 7 -20.48 8.98 0.17
N VAL A 8 -20.90 8.34 -0.92
CA VAL A 8 -22.30 8.02 -1.15
C VAL A 8 -22.61 6.77 -0.34
N PRO A 9 -23.55 6.82 0.63
CA PRO A 9 -23.93 5.65 1.40
C PRO A 9 -24.39 4.53 0.47
N GLN A 10 -23.91 3.30 0.70
CA GLN A 10 -24.23 2.16 -0.16
C GLN A 10 -25.75 1.93 -0.25
N ASP A 11 -26.48 2.21 0.83
CA ASP A 11 -27.93 2.11 0.87
C ASP A 11 -28.62 3.14 -0.02
N ALA A 12 -28.05 4.34 -0.19
CA ALA A 12 -28.57 5.34 -1.12
C ALA A 12 -28.38 4.91 -2.58
N ILE A 13 -27.25 4.24 -2.91
CA ILE A 13 -27.02 3.66 -4.24
C ILE A 13 -28.01 2.51 -4.48
N LYS A 14 -28.18 1.62 -3.51
CA LYS A 14 -29.13 0.50 -3.59
C LYS A 14 -30.56 1.00 -3.78
N GLU A 15 -30.96 2.03 -3.04
CA GLU A 15 -32.29 2.63 -3.16
C GLU A 15 -32.49 3.32 -4.52
N ALA A 16 -31.52 4.12 -4.97
CA ALA A 16 -31.59 4.80 -6.26
C ALA A 16 -31.63 3.86 -7.47
N LEU A 17 -31.08 2.66 -7.32
CA LEU A 17 -31.02 1.64 -8.36
C LEU A 17 -31.92 0.43 -8.06
N ALA A 18 -32.83 0.53 -7.09
CA ALA A 18 -33.59 -0.61 -6.57
C ALA A 18 -34.38 -1.34 -7.66
N GLU A 19 -35.05 -0.61 -8.56
CA GLU A 19 -35.80 -1.20 -9.68
C GLU A 19 -34.90 -1.96 -10.67
N LEU A 20 -33.65 -1.52 -10.84
CA LEU A 20 -32.66 -2.19 -11.68
C LEU A 20 -32.13 -3.45 -10.97
N PHE A 21 -31.86 -3.37 -9.67
CA PHE A 21 -31.40 -4.50 -8.85
C PHE A 21 -32.47 -5.60 -8.68
N ASP A 22 -33.76 -5.25 -8.69
CA ASP A 22 -34.87 -6.21 -8.63
C ASP A 22 -34.99 -7.08 -9.90
N SER A 23 -34.38 -6.64 -11.01
CA SER A 23 -34.41 -7.34 -12.30
C SER A 23 -33.03 -7.82 -12.79
N VAL A 24 -31.93 -7.30 -12.22
CA VAL A 24 -30.55 -7.58 -12.62
C VAL A 24 -29.65 -7.73 -11.40
N ALA A 25 -28.90 -8.82 -11.32
CA ALA A 25 -27.83 -8.96 -10.33
C ALA A 25 -26.61 -8.14 -10.77
N ILE A 26 -26.31 -7.05 -10.05
CA ILE A 26 -25.12 -6.23 -10.28
C ILE A 26 -24.18 -6.36 -9.08
N HIS A 27 -22.93 -6.73 -9.34
CA HIS A 27 -21.86 -6.70 -8.35
C HIS A 27 -21.11 -5.37 -8.46
N VAL A 28 -20.87 -4.70 -7.33
CA VAL A 28 -20.22 -3.38 -7.27
C VAL A 28 -18.92 -3.51 -6.53
N TRP A 29 -17.84 -3.05 -7.17
CA TRP A 29 -16.51 -2.93 -6.59
C TRP A 29 -16.26 -1.50 -6.12
N HIS A 30 -15.52 -1.36 -5.04
CA HIS A 30 -15.26 -0.07 -4.40
C HIS A 30 -13.84 0.00 -3.84
N ARG A 31 -13.42 1.19 -3.36
CA ARG A 31 -12.08 1.41 -2.80
C ARG A 31 -11.70 0.41 -1.71
N GLY A 32 -12.69 -0.04 -0.93
CA GLY A 32 -12.48 -1.04 0.12
C GLY A 32 -11.87 -2.34 -0.39
N ASP A 33 -12.20 -2.74 -1.62
CA ASP A 33 -11.70 -3.97 -2.24
C ASP A 33 -10.24 -3.80 -2.69
N VAL A 34 -9.91 -2.63 -3.25
CA VAL A 34 -8.50 -2.30 -3.56
C VAL A 34 -7.67 -2.22 -2.29
N TYR A 35 -8.19 -1.58 -1.24
CA TYR A 35 -7.50 -1.51 0.06
C TYR A 35 -7.26 -2.89 0.65
N HIS A 36 -8.22 -3.81 0.50
CA HIS A 36 -8.06 -5.18 0.96
C HIS A 36 -6.90 -5.86 0.26
N VAL A 37 -6.92 -5.89 -1.08
CA VAL A 37 -5.88 -6.53 -1.89
C VAL A 37 -4.50 -5.91 -1.67
N ALA A 38 -4.39 -4.58 -1.71
CA ALA A 38 -3.13 -3.89 -1.50
C ALA A 38 -2.52 -4.19 -0.12
N ARG A 39 -3.34 -4.21 0.94
CA ARG A 39 -2.87 -4.47 2.30
C ARG A 39 -2.49 -5.91 2.55
N GLU A 40 -3.17 -6.87 1.93
CA GLU A 40 -2.79 -8.29 1.97
C GLU A 40 -1.48 -8.52 1.22
N ALA A 41 -1.28 -7.82 0.09
CA ALA A 41 -0.02 -7.86 -0.66
C ALA A 41 1.11 -7.04 0.00
N GLY A 42 0.84 -6.32 1.09
CA GLY A 42 1.84 -5.52 1.81
C GLY A 42 2.19 -4.18 1.18
N TRP A 43 1.34 -3.65 0.30
CA TRP A 43 1.51 -2.33 -0.29
C TRP A 43 0.85 -1.23 0.54
N PRO A 44 1.51 -0.07 0.75
CA PRO A 44 0.86 1.08 1.35
C PRO A 44 0.02 1.77 0.28
N ILE A 45 -1.20 2.17 0.63
CA ILE A 45 -2.21 2.63 -0.34
C ILE A 45 -2.87 3.94 0.12
N SER A 46 -3.08 4.86 -0.81
CA SER A 46 -3.84 6.10 -0.61
C SER A 46 -5.18 6.04 -1.34
N GLN A 47 -6.06 7.01 -1.08
CA GLN A 47 -7.33 7.14 -1.81
C GLN A 47 -7.12 7.37 -3.30
N THR A 48 -6.21 8.28 -3.68
CA THR A 48 -5.91 8.59 -5.08
C THR A 48 -5.39 7.36 -5.83
N MET A 49 -4.48 6.59 -5.21
CA MET A 49 -3.96 5.35 -5.80
C MET A 49 -5.08 4.31 -5.99
N ALA A 50 -5.97 4.17 -5.00
CA ALA A 50 -7.10 3.26 -5.13
C ALA A 50 -8.09 3.68 -6.23
N ASP A 51 -8.30 4.99 -6.40
CA ASP A 51 -9.13 5.53 -7.49
C ASP A 51 -8.48 5.26 -8.86
N GLU A 52 -7.15 5.38 -8.97
CA GLU A 52 -6.41 5.09 -10.19
C GLU A 52 -6.50 3.59 -10.55
N ILE A 53 -6.27 2.71 -9.59
CA ILE A 53 -6.40 1.26 -9.77
C ILE A 53 -7.84 0.88 -10.15
N LEU A 54 -8.86 1.46 -9.50
CA LEU A 54 -10.25 1.21 -9.88
C LEU A 54 -10.57 1.69 -11.30
N SER A 55 -10.07 2.86 -11.68
CA SER A 55 -10.26 3.40 -13.02
C SER A 55 -9.60 2.53 -14.09
N ASP A 56 -8.43 1.96 -13.78
CA ASP A 56 -7.74 1.03 -14.67
C ASP A 56 -8.51 -0.29 -14.84
N VAL A 57 -9.00 -0.86 -13.73
CA VAL A 57 -9.84 -2.07 -13.73
C VAL A 57 -11.12 -1.86 -14.52
N GLU A 58 -11.79 -0.72 -14.37
CA GLU A 58 -12.99 -0.37 -15.15
C GLU A 58 -12.68 -0.21 -16.65
N GLY A 59 -11.51 0.33 -17.00
CA GLY A 59 -11.07 0.49 -18.38
C GLY A 59 -10.77 -0.83 -19.11
N HIS A 60 -10.51 -1.90 -18.35
CA HIS A 60 -10.04 -3.19 -18.87
C HIS A 60 -10.93 -4.37 -18.48
N VAL A 61 -12.23 -4.14 -18.27
CA VAL A 61 -13.18 -5.19 -17.90
C VAL A 61 -13.23 -6.29 -18.96
N ASP A 62 -12.95 -7.52 -18.54
CA ASP A 62 -13.12 -8.70 -19.37
C ASP A 62 -14.61 -8.96 -19.61
N PRO A 63 -15.09 -9.02 -20.86
CA PRO A 63 -16.51 -9.19 -21.16
C PRO A 63 -17.04 -10.62 -20.90
N GLU A 64 -16.16 -11.61 -20.76
CA GLU A 64 -16.51 -13.01 -20.50
C GLU A 64 -16.55 -13.31 -18.99
N TYR A 65 -15.57 -12.80 -18.24
CA TYR A 65 -15.39 -13.10 -16.82
C TYR A 65 -15.76 -11.95 -15.88
N GLY A 66 -15.94 -10.74 -16.41
CA GLY A 66 -16.18 -9.54 -15.62
C GLY A 66 -14.99 -9.16 -14.74
N ILE A 67 -15.27 -8.36 -13.70
CA ILE A 67 -14.27 -7.99 -12.68
C ILE A 67 -14.31 -9.03 -11.56
N THR A 68 -13.15 -9.58 -11.22
CA THR A 68 -12.96 -10.58 -10.17
C THR A 68 -11.89 -10.14 -9.17
N TRP A 69 -11.74 -10.87 -8.05
CA TRP A 69 -10.61 -10.67 -7.14
C TRP A 69 -9.25 -10.83 -7.83
N LEU A 70 -9.15 -11.75 -8.81
CA LEU A 70 -7.94 -11.92 -9.60
C LEU A 70 -7.64 -10.66 -10.42
N THR A 71 -8.67 -10.00 -10.94
CA THR A 71 -8.53 -8.72 -11.66
C THR A 71 -7.89 -7.66 -10.77
N PHE A 72 -8.32 -7.54 -9.51
CA PHE A 72 -7.68 -6.61 -8.56
C PHE A 72 -6.27 -7.02 -8.17
N ASN A 73 -6.02 -8.31 -7.96
CA ASN A 73 -4.66 -8.80 -7.68
C ASN A 73 -3.69 -8.42 -8.79
N ILE A 74 -4.08 -8.61 -10.05
CA ILE A 74 -3.26 -8.22 -11.21
C ILE A 74 -3.07 -6.71 -11.26
N ALA A 75 -4.16 -5.93 -11.19
CA ALA A 75 -4.10 -4.48 -11.29
C ALA A 75 -3.23 -3.84 -10.18
N VAL A 76 -3.32 -4.33 -8.94
CA VAL A 76 -2.45 -3.87 -7.84
C VAL A 76 -0.99 -4.19 -8.13
N GLN A 77 -0.67 -5.42 -8.58
CA GLN A 77 0.71 -5.80 -8.89
C GLN A 77 1.28 -4.99 -10.06
N GLU A 78 0.49 -4.76 -11.10
CA GLU A 78 0.90 -3.94 -12.25
C GLU A 78 1.10 -2.47 -11.89
N PHE A 79 0.21 -1.92 -11.04
CA PHE A 79 0.34 -0.57 -10.52
C PHE A 79 1.66 -0.39 -9.78
N TYR A 80 1.92 -1.22 -8.76
CA TYR A 80 3.13 -1.09 -7.94
C TYR A 80 4.40 -1.53 -8.66
N GLY A 81 4.32 -2.44 -9.63
CA GLY A 81 5.45 -2.85 -10.46
C GLY A 81 6.02 -1.72 -11.32
N ASN A 82 5.20 -0.71 -11.63
CA ASN A 82 5.61 0.49 -12.38
C ASN A 82 5.70 1.75 -11.50
N PHE A 83 5.47 1.61 -10.20
CA PHE A 83 5.34 2.74 -9.29
C PHE A 83 6.71 3.27 -8.85
N ASP A 84 6.90 4.58 -9.01
CA ASP A 84 8.15 5.25 -8.63
C ASP A 84 7.98 6.03 -7.32
N TRP A 85 8.40 5.41 -6.22
CA TRP A 85 8.35 6.00 -4.88
C TRP A 85 9.13 7.31 -4.76
N SER A 86 10.15 7.55 -5.61
CA SER A 86 10.97 8.77 -5.58
C SER A 86 10.25 10.01 -6.10
N LYS A 87 9.17 9.83 -6.86
CA LYS A 87 8.37 10.92 -7.42
C LYS A 87 7.21 11.36 -6.53
N GLN A 88 6.96 10.66 -5.43
CA GLN A 88 5.86 10.94 -4.53
C GLN A 88 6.07 12.23 -3.75
N GLY A 89 5.09 13.13 -3.80
CA GLY A 89 5.10 14.35 -2.99
C GLY A 89 4.81 14.06 -1.51
N LEU A 90 5.24 14.94 -0.61
CA LEU A 90 5.02 14.80 0.83
C LEU A 90 3.53 14.63 1.20
N ASP A 91 2.65 15.36 0.51
CA ASP A 91 1.19 15.26 0.74
C ASP A 91 0.62 13.89 0.35
N GLU A 92 1.18 13.24 -0.68
CA GLU A 92 0.79 11.89 -1.09
C GLU A 92 1.32 10.85 -0.12
N GLN A 93 2.57 11.00 0.32
CA GLN A 93 3.18 10.14 1.34
C GLN A 93 2.39 10.17 2.67
N ARG A 94 1.84 11.33 3.06
CA ARG A 94 0.98 11.46 4.25
C ARG A 94 -0.35 10.73 4.11
N CYS A 95 -0.87 10.63 2.88
CA CYS A 95 -2.12 9.95 2.59
C CYS A 95 -1.96 8.45 2.32
N CYS A 96 -0.72 7.98 2.14
CA CYS A 96 -0.40 6.59 1.82
C CYS A 96 -0.24 5.80 3.12
N ILE A 97 -1.20 4.93 3.43
CA ILE A 97 -1.27 4.21 4.71
C ILE A 97 -0.88 2.75 4.51
N GLY A 98 0.03 2.24 5.35
CA GLY A 98 0.50 0.85 5.30
C GLY A 98 1.05 0.35 6.63
N SER A 99 1.72 -0.79 6.58
CA SER A 99 2.50 -1.33 7.69
C SER A 99 3.95 -1.39 7.27
N PHE A 100 4.85 -0.89 8.10
CA PHE A 100 6.25 -0.71 7.73
C PHE A 100 7.18 -1.40 8.71
N LEU A 101 8.27 -1.92 8.17
CA LEU A 101 9.39 -2.49 8.92
C LEU A 101 10.64 -1.68 8.62
N ILE A 102 11.23 -1.11 9.66
CA ILE A 102 12.43 -0.27 9.57
C ILE A 102 13.55 -0.99 10.31
N CYS A 103 14.68 -1.20 9.65
CA CYS A 103 15.84 -1.87 10.23
C CYS A 103 17.14 -1.42 9.58
N LEU A 104 18.27 -1.81 10.20
CA LEU A 104 19.59 -1.67 9.59
C LEU A 104 19.74 -2.51 8.33
N ASP A 105 20.58 -2.01 7.42
CA ASP A 105 21.06 -2.73 6.24
C ASP A 105 22.55 -3.11 6.48
N PRO A 106 22.94 -4.40 6.43
CA PRO A 106 22.11 -5.55 6.07
C PRO A 106 21.20 -6.05 7.21
N PRO A 107 20.00 -6.57 6.87
CA PRO A 107 18.97 -6.97 7.84
C PRO A 107 19.32 -8.25 8.63
N ASP A 108 20.28 -9.05 8.17
CA ASP A 108 20.74 -10.28 8.82
C ASP A 108 21.73 -10.05 9.97
N SER A 109 22.13 -8.79 10.20
CA SER A 109 23.04 -8.45 11.27
C SER A 109 22.37 -8.52 12.65
N ALA A 110 23.12 -8.93 13.68
CA ALA A 110 22.61 -8.94 15.06
C ALA A 110 22.15 -7.54 15.53
N GLN A 111 22.78 -6.48 15.00
CA GLN A 111 22.39 -5.10 15.27
C GLN A 111 21.05 -4.75 14.62
N ALA A 112 20.72 -5.30 13.45
CA ALA A 112 19.45 -5.05 12.78
C ALA A 112 18.26 -5.48 13.65
N ALA A 113 18.36 -6.62 14.33
CA ALA A 113 17.34 -7.09 15.27
C ALA A 113 17.15 -6.15 16.48
N GLU A 114 18.21 -5.49 16.94
CA GLU A 114 18.15 -4.50 18.04
C GLU A 114 17.56 -3.15 17.58
N THR A 115 17.68 -2.83 16.30
CA THR A 115 17.16 -1.59 15.68
C THR A 115 15.81 -1.75 15.00
N LEU A 116 15.23 -2.95 15.06
CA LEU A 116 13.97 -3.28 14.40
C LEU A 116 12.84 -2.41 14.94
N LEU A 117 12.17 -1.69 14.05
CA LEU A 117 10.99 -0.89 14.36
C LEU A 117 9.85 -1.29 13.42
N TYR A 118 8.77 -1.80 14.01
CA TYR A 118 7.53 -2.06 13.30
C TYR A 118 6.53 -0.93 13.54
N LEU A 119 5.97 -0.40 12.45
CA LEU A 119 4.94 0.62 12.48
C LEU A 119 3.68 0.11 11.76
N GLY A 120 2.67 -0.27 12.53
CA GLY A 120 1.40 -0.75 11.98
C GLY A 120 0.42 0.39 11.68
N ARG A 121 -0.16 0.39 10.47
CA ARG A 121 -1.21 1.34 10.03
C ARG A 121 -0.82 2.82 10.22
N THR A 122 0.40 3.17 9.81
CA THR A 122 0.91 4.55 9.81
C THR A 122 0.97 5.09 8.37
N SER A 123 1.28 6.38 8.22
CA SER A 123 1.54 6.98 6.91
C SER A 123 2.97 6.69 6.44
N LEU A 124 3.17 6.64 5.13
CA LEU A 124 4.51 6.53 4.55
C LEU A 124 5.41 7.70 4.98
N ALA A 125 4.86 8.91 5.09
CA ALA A 125 5.61 10.08 5.56
C ALA A 125 6.17 9.87 6.98
N GLU A 126 5.35 9.36 7.90
CA GLU A 126 5.79 9.05 9.28
C GLU A 126 6.84 7.94 9.30
N ALA A 127 6.65 6.87 8.51
CA ALA A 127 7.62 5.77 8.45
C ALA A 127 8.98 6.22 7.89
N LEU A 128 8.99 7.05 6.84
CA LEU A 128 10.22 7.61 6.28
C LEU A 128 10.90 8.59 7.24
N GLU A 129 10.13 9.38 8.00
CA GLU A 129 10.67 10.27 9.03
C GLU A 129 11.38 9.48 10.15
N GLU A 130 10.78 8.41 10.65
CA GLU A 130 11.39 7.55 11.67
C GLU A 130 12.64 6.83 11.15
N ALA A 131 12.62 6.36 9.89
CA ALA A 131 13.79 5.77 9.25
C ALA A 131 14.95 6.77 9.11
N ALA A 132 14.65 8.02 8.72
CA ALA A 132 15.66 9.08 8.61
C ALA A 132 16.29 9.42 9.98
N LYS A 133 15.47 9.62 11.03
CA LYS A 133 15.96 9.85 12.40
C LYS A 133 16.86 8.71 12.88
N MET A 134 16.50 7.47 12.54
CA MET A 134 17.28 6.29 12.91
C MET A 134 18.63 6.26 12.17
N ALA A 135 18.66 6.62 10.89
CA ALA A 135 19.88 6.69 10.09
C ALA A 135 20.83 7.77 10.63
N GLU A 136 20.31 8.97 10.94
CA GLU A 136 21.10 10.07 11.51
C GLU A 136 21.71 9.68 12.87
N LYS A 137 20.92 9.05 13.74
CA LYS A 137 21.37 8.67 15.08
C LYS A 137 22.38 7.53 15.07
N SER A 138 22.18 6.53 14.22
CA SER A 138 23.07 5.35 14.14
C SER A 138 24.31 5.60 13.28
N ARG A 139 24.26 6.57 12.34
CA ARG A 139 25.23 6.75 11.26
C ARG A 139 25.43 5.48 10.42
N LEU A 140 24.38 4.69 10.29
CA LEU A 140 24.34 3.46 9.53
C LEU A 140 23.21 3.53 8.51
N THR A 141 23.30 2.67 7.50
CA THR A 141 22.25 2.57 6.48
C THR A 141 20.99 1.95 7.08
N ILE A 142 19.87 2.65 6.93
CA ILE A 142 18.54 2.18 7.37
C ILE A 142 17.69 1.91 6.13
N THR A 143 16.99 0.78 6.13
CA THR A 143 16.03 0.45 5.07
C THR A 143 14.61 0.43 5.63
N CYS A 144 13.69 0.99 4.86
CA CYS A 144 12.25 0.97 5.14
C CYS A 144 11.57 0.01 4.15
N TYR A 145 10.92 -1.01 4.70
CA TYR A 145 10.11 -1.98 3.98
C TYR A 145 8.62 -1.75 4.25
N SER A 146 7.77 -2.04 3.27
CA SER A 146 6.34 -2.23 3.48
C SER A 146 6.01 -3.70 3.57
N ILE A 147 5.10 -4.07 4.46
CA ILE A 147 4.77 -5.47 4.74
C ILE A 147 3.23 -5.70 4.85
N PRO A 148 2.74 -6.94 4.60
CA PRO A 148 1.36 -7.32 4.76
C PRO A 148 0.78 -6.98 6.11
N LYS A 149 -0.51 -6.64 6.11
CA LYS A 149 -1.25 -6.44 7.35
C LYS A 149 -1.45 -7.79 8.05
N GLY A 150 -0.97 -7.88 9.29
CA GLY A 150 -1.29 -9.00 10.19
C GLY A 150 -0.28 -10.14 10.19
N GLU A 151 0.74 -10.07 9.33
CA GLU A 151 1.91 -10.95 9.41
C GLU A 151 2.86 -10.48 10.51
N GLU A 152 3.48 -11.43 11.22
CA GLU A 152 4.49 -11.13 12.22
C GLU A 152 5.80 -10.75 11.51
N PRO A 153 6.34 -9.52 11.73
CA PRO A 153 7.52 -9.07 11.01
C PRO A 153 8.75 -9.89 11.37
N SER A 154 9.52 -10.26 10.35
CA SER A 154 10.79 -10.99 10.50
C SER A 154 11.89 -10.34 9.67
N LEU A 155 13.13 -10.47 10.14
CA LEU A 155 14.33 -10.10 9.39
C LEU A 155 14.98 -11.29 8.67
N ASP A 156 14.35 -12.46 8.75
CA ASP A 156 14.76 -13.62 7.97
C ASP A 156 14.72 -13.31 6.46
N ALA A 157 15.76 -13.73 5.74
CA ALA A 157 15.92 -13.38 4.33
C ALA A 157 14.81 -13.98 3.45
N GLU A 158 14.37 -15.21 3.73
CA GLU A 158 13.27 -15.85 3.00
C GLU A 158 11.95 -15.14 3.30
N TRP A 159 11.74 -14.75 4.56
CA TRP A 159 10.55 -13.99 4.94
C TRP A 159 10.51 -12.63 4.25
N LEU A 160 11.61 -11.88 4.23
CA LEU A 160 11.70 -10.57 3.58
C LEU A 160 11.48 -10.67 2.07
N GLU A 161 12.04 -11.70 1.41
CA GLU A 161 11.84 -11.91 -0.03
C GLU A 161 10.36 -12.18 -0.38
N GLN A 162 9.64 -12.90 0.48
CA GLN A 162 8.25 -13.29 0.23
C GLN A 162 7.23 -12.22 0.65
N ASN A 163 7.52 -11.47 1.71
CA ASN A 163 6.52 -10.66 2.41
C ASN A 163 6.89 -9.17 2.49
N ALA A 164 8.07 -8.74 2.07
CA ALA A 164 8.49 -7.34 2.25
C ALA A 164 8.84 -6.65 0.94
N HIS A 165 8.32 -5.44 0.77
CA HIS A 165 8.63 -4.57 -0.35
C HIS A 165 9.58 -3.48 0.11
N LYS A 166 10.83 -3.51 -0.38
CA LYS A 166 11.81 -2.45 -0.10
C LYS A 166 11.34 -1.13 -0.74
N LEU A 167 11.06 -0.13 0.08
CA LEU A 167 10.59 1.18 -0.39
C LEU A 167 11.74 2.18 -0.54
N TRP A 168 12.61 2.24 0.47
CA TRP A 168 13.68 3.24 0.53
C TRP A 168 14.86 2.78 1.38
N SER A 169 16.07 3.26 1.05
CA SER A 169 17.26 3.15 1.89
C SER A 169 17.83 4.54 2.16
N PHE A 170 18.17 4.78 3.42
CA PHE A 170 18.75 6.01 3.91
C PHE A 170 20.21 5.76 4.19
N GLU A 171 21.09 6.34 3.39
CA GLU A 171 22.53 6.30 3.63
C GLU A 171 22.93 7.40 4.63
N PRO A 172 23.91 7.14 5.51
CA PRO A 172 24.45 8.18 6.37
C PRO A 172 25.16 9.25 5.51
N GLU A 173 24.96 10.53 5.82
CA GLU A 173 25.72 11.60 5.16
C GLU A 173 27.23 11.36 5.33
N ALA A 174 27.95 11.30 4.21
CA ALA A 174 29.41 11.23 4.21
C ALA A 174 29.96 12.54 4.79
N GLY A 175 30.39 12.49 6.06
CA GLY A 175 30.99 13.62 6.77
C GLY A 175 32.36 14.04 6.22
#